data_AF-A0AAD2X9A5-F1
#
_entry.id   AF-A0AAD2X9A5-F1
#
_cell.length_a   1.000
_cell.length_b   1.000
_cell.length_c   1.000
_cell.angle_alpha   90.00
_cell.angle_beta   90.00
_cell.angle_gamma   90.00
#
_symmetry.space_group_name_H-M   'P 1'
#
loop_
_entity.id
_entity.type
_entity.pdbx_description
1 polymer ?
#
loop_
_entity_poly.entity_id
_entity_poly.type
_entity_poly.pdbx_seq_one_letter_code
_entity_poly.pdbx_strand_id
1 'polypeptide(L)'
;MTNQEMVLTSLGFFKNDYKLDNFRSNFGYDWTDEDLNEAIEVAGYDLTSVRNCLMEILWLKVVDEFENKGCEREMFDCWVNGSLDTHFYFKQTEVNCIDEIEKIA
;
A
#
# COMPACT_ATOMS: atom_id res chain seq x y z
N MET A 1 -15.89 20.68 -0.41
CA MET A 1 -15.78 19.21 -0.53
C MET A 1 -15.82 18.89 -2.00
N THR A 2 -14.70 18.46 -2.57
CA THR A 2 -14.65 18.02 -3.96
C THR A 2 -15.30 16.63 -4.09
N ASN A 3 -15.69 16.22 -5.30
CA ASN A 3 -16.23 14.87 -5.53
C ASN A 3 -15.25 13.77 -5.08
N GLN A 4 -13.94 14.01 -5.18
CA GLN A 4 -12.89 13.09 -4.73
C GLN A 4 -12.85 12.92 -3.21
N GLU A 5 -12.98 14.01 -2.43
CA GLU A 5 -13.05 13.95 -0.96
C GLU A 5 -14.32 13.20 -0.48
N MET A 6 -15.42 13.32 -1.21
CA MET A 6 -16.66 12.57 -0.94
C MET A 6 -16.52 11.09 -1.27
N VAL A 7 -15.86 10.72 -2.38
CA VAL A 7 -15.54 9.33 -2.75
C VAL A 7 -14.66 8.69 -1.68
N LEU A 8 -13.59 9.36 -1.26
CA LEU A 8 -12.73 8.91 -0.15
C LEU A 8 -13.53 8.64 1.14
N THR A 9 -14.34 9.62 1.56
CA THR A 9 -15.13 9.51 2.79
C THR A 9 -16.18 8.40 2.70
N SER A 10 -16.81 8.21 1.54
CA SER A 10 -17.81 7.15 1.31
C SER A 10 -17.20 5.76 1.12
N LEU A 11 -15.90 5.69 0.82
CA LEU A 11 -15.10 4.46 0.82
C LEU A 11 -14.42 4.16 2.17
N GLY A 12 -14.71 4.95 3.20
CA GLY A 12 -14.16 4.76 4.55
C GLY A 12 -12.72 5.26 4.70
N PHE A 13 -12.16 5.93 3.69
CA PHE A 13 -10.90 6.62 3.82
C PHE A 13 -11.11 7.95 4.54
N PHE A 14 -10.52 8.05 5.71
CA PHE A 14 -10.27 9.33 6.34
C PHE A 14 -8.79 9.64 6.20
N LYS A 15 -8.44 10.93 6.24
CA LYS A 15 -7.05 11.41 6.33
C LYS A 15 -6.26 10.84 7.53
N ASN A 16 -6.93 10.07 8.40
CA ASN A 16 -6.44 9.39 9.59
C ASN A 16 -6.77 7.88 9.56
N ASP A 17 -6.66 7.23 8.41
CA ASP A 17 -6.75 5.76 8.37
C ASP A 17 -5.48 5.18 8.99
N TYR A 18 -5.64 4.58 10.18
CA TYR A 18 -4.53 4.04 10.97
C TYR A 18 -3.67 3.02 10.20
N LYS A 19 -4.18 2.37 9.15
CA LYS A 19 -3.39 1.44 8.35
C LYS A 19 -2.42 2.18 7.41
N LEU A 20 -2.85 3.29 6.80
CA LEU A 20 -1.96 4.14 6.00
C LEU A 20 -0.91 4.80 6.90
N ASP A 21 -1.33 5.25 8.09
CA ASP A 21 -0.41 5.80 9.10
C ASP A 21 0.61 4.75 9.59
N ASN A 22 0.15 3.51 9.82
CA ASN A 22 1.03 2.39 10.19
C ASN A 22 1.98 2.05 9.05
N PHE A 23 1.49 1.96 7.81
CA PHE A 23 2.33 1.68 6.65
C PHE A 23 3.43 2.73 6.50
N ARG A 24 3.05 4.02 6.57
CA ARG A 24 4.01 5.13 6.55
C ARG A 24 5.02 5.03 7.69
N SER A 25 4.56 4.75 8.90
CA SER A 25 5.44 4.67 10.09
C SER A 25 6.40 3.48 10.02
N ASN A 26 5.96 2.36 9.44
CA ASN A 26 6.70 1.11 9.39
C ASN A 26 7.62 0.99 8.16
N PHE A 27 7.20 1.53 7.01
CA PHE A 27 7.91 1.39 5.73
C PHE A 27 8.43 2.70 5.17
N GLY A 28 8.07 3.86 5.76
CA GLY A 28 8.61 5.17 5.38
C GLY A 28 7.93 5.83 4.17
N TYR A 29 6.94 5.19 3.55
CA TYR A 29 6.23 5.70 2.38
C TYR A 29 4.86 6.24 2.72
N ASP A 30 4.63 7.50 2.35
CA ASP A 30 3.31 8.13 2.40
C ASP A 30 2.65 8.08 1.02
N TRP A 31 1.32 8.16 1.00
CA TRP A 31 0.57 8.24 -0.25
C TRP A 31 0.45 9.70 -0.72
N THR A 32 0.29 9.86 -2.02
CA THR A 32 0.13 11.14 -2.71
C THR A 32 -1.20 11.18 -3.46
N ASP A 33 -1.58 12.37 -3.94
CA ASP A 33 -2.76 12.52 -4.80
C ASP A 33 -2.61 11.70 -6.10
N GLU A 34 -1.38 11.52 -6.62
CA GLU A 34 -1.10 10.70 -7.80
C GLU A 34 -1.38 9.22 -7.52
N ASP A 35 -0.88 8.68 -6.40
CA ASP A 35 -1.13 7.27 -6.01
C ASP A 35 -2.63 7.00 -5.82
N LEU A 36 -3.35 7.96 -5.25
CA LEU A 36 -4.78 7.84 -5.07
C LEU A 36 -5.54 7.86 -6.40
N ASN A 37 -5.16 8.75 -7.32
CA ASN A 37 -5.79 8.80 -8.64
C ASN A 37 -5.52 7.49 -9.41
N GLU A 38 -4.29 6.97 -9.34
CA GLU A 38 -3.95 5.67 -9.90
C GLU A 38 -4.78 4.55 -9.28
N ALA A 39 -4.92 4.51 -7.95
CA ALA A 39 -5.76 3.52 -7.27
C ALA A 39 -7.23 3.58 -7.71
N ILE A 40 -7.77 4.79 -7.94
CA ILE A 40 -9.12 5.00 -8.45
C ILE A 40 -9.25 4.50 -9.89
N GLU A 41 -8.26 4.78 -10.74
CA GLU A 41 -8.24 4.32 -12.13
C GLU A 41 -8.14 2.79 -12.21
N VAL A 42 -7.29 2.17 -11.40
CA VAL A 42 -7.08 0.71 -11.35
C VAL A 42 -8.31 -0.01 -10.81
N ALA A 43 -8.93 0.51 -9.74
CA ALA A 43 -10.14 -0.07 -9.18
C ALA A 43 -11.37 0.04 -10.12
N GLY A 44 -11.32 0.97 -11.09
CA GLY A 44 -12.37 1.18 -12.06
C GLY A 44 -13.71 1.51 -11.41
N TYR A 45 -14.75 0.74 -11.72
CA TYR A 45 -16.09 0.94 -11.15
C TYR A 45 -16.26 0.31 -9.75
N ASP A 46 -15.33 -0.53 -9.30
CA ASP A 46 -15.37 -1.11 -7.96
C ASP A 46 -14.61 -0.25 -6.98
N LEU A 47 -15.28 0.81 -6.55
CA LEU A 47 -14.70 1.76 -5.62
C LEU A 47 -14.31 1.11 -4.27
N THR A 48 -14.88 -0.05 -3.90
CA THR A 48 -14.51 -0.76 -2.67
C THR A 48 -13.09 -1.33 -2.71
N SER A 49 -12.51 -1.47 -3.92
CA SER A 49 -11.16 -1.97 -4.14
C SER A 49 -10.09 -0.88 -4.18
N VAL A 50 -10.45 0.41 -4.20
CA VAL A 50 -9.49 1.54 -4.26
C VAL A 50 -8.47 1.47 -3.12
N ARG A 51 -8.88 1.02 -1.93
CA ARG A 51 -7.99 0.82 -0.78
C ARG A 51 -6.96 -0.26 -1.04
N ASN A 52 -7.39 -1.36 -1.62
CA ASN A 52 -6.50 -2.46 -1.91
C ASN A 52 -5.47 -2.02 -2.94
N CYS A 53 -5.92 -1.36 -4.00
CA CYS A 53 -5.05 -0.78 -5.02
C CYS A 53 -4.06 0.24 -4.42
N LEU A 54 -4.51 1.12 -3.52
CA LEU A 54 -3.62 2.10 -2.90
C LEU A 54 -2.55 1.42 -2.01
N MET A 55 -2.93 0.40 -1.23
CA MET A 55 -1.96 -0.35 -0.43
C MET A 55 -0.97 -1.12 -1.29
N GLU A 56 -1.42 -1.71 -2.41
CA GLU A 56 -0.57 -2.38 -3.40
C GLU A 56 0.41 -1.38 -4.04
N ILE A 57 -0.05 -0.20 -4.45
CA ILE A 57 0.80 0.88 -4.99
C ILE A 57 1.86 1.30 -3.97
N LEU A 58 1.47 1.50 -2.71
CA LEU A 58 2.42 1.83 -1.65
C LEU A 58 3.44 0.71 -1.41
N TRP A 59 3.01 -0.54 -1.48
CA TRP A 59 3.92 -1.68 -1.38
C TRP A 59 4.91 -1.73 -2.55
N LEU A 60 4.45 -1.46 -3.78
CA LEU A 60 5.33 -1.40 -4.95
C LEU A 60 6.46 -0.38 -4.79
N LYS A 61 6.26 0.74 -4.08
CA LYS A 61 7.34 1.68 -3.77
C LYS A 61 8.44 1.06 -2.90
N VAL A 62 8.07 0.24 -1.92
CA VAL A 62 9.03 -0.54 -1.11
C VAL A 62 9.76 -1.54 -2.00
N VAL A 63 9.01 -2.27 -2.84
CA VAL A 63 9.60 -3.25 -3.77
C VAL A 63 10.62 -2.56 -4.69
N ASP A 64 10.26 -1.45 -5.31
CA ASP A 64 11.13 -0.69 -6.21
C ASP A 64 12.40 -0.19 -5.50
N GLU A 65 12.30 0.23 -4.23
CA GLU A 65 13.48 0.60 -3.43
C GLU A 65 14.47 -0.56 -3.28
N PHE A 66 13.98 -1.75 -2.91
CA PHE A 66 14.84 -2.91 -2.68
C PHE A 66 15.29 -3.59 -3.98
N GLU A 67 14.50 -3.51 -5.05
CA GLU A 67 14.91 -3.90 -6.39
C GLU A 67 16.12 -3.06 -6.83
N ASN A 68 16.08 -1.74 -6.60
CA ASN A 68 17.23 -0.86 -6.84
C ASN A 68 18.44 -1.15 -5.94
N LYS A 69 18.25 -1.82 -4.79
CA LYS A 69 19.33 -2.32 -3.91
C LYS A 69 19.80 -3.73 -4.28
N GLY A 70 19.24 -4.36 -5.32
CA GLY A 70 19.66 -5.65 -5.86
C GLY A 70 18.84 -6.86 -5.39
N CYS A 71 17.68 -6.65 -4.77
CA CYS A 71 16.73 -7.73 -4.49
C CYS A 71 15.94 -8.09 -5.75
N GLU A 72 15.57 -9.35 -5.92
CA GLU A 72 14.68 -9.77 -7.02
C GLU A 72 13.22 -9.41 -6.68
N ARG A 73 12.48 -8.87 -7.64
CA ARG A 73 11.08 -8.42 -7.46
C ARG A 73 10.18 -9.57 -7.00
N GLU A 74 10.46 -10.78 -7.47
CA GLU A 74 9.76 -12.03 -7.16
C GLU A 74 9.91 -12.47 -5.70
N MET A 75 10.84 -11.87 -4.95
CA MET A 75 10.95 -12.11 -3.51
C MET A 75 9.87 -11.39 -2.71
N PHE A 76 9.18 -10.42 -3.30
CA PHE A 76 8.15 -9.61 -2.66
C PHE A 76 6.75 -10.10 -3.04
N ASP A 77 5.86 -10.11 -2.07
CA ASP A 77 4.45 -10.43 -2.28
C ASP A 77 3.59 -9.63 -1.29
N CYS A 78 2.30 -9.49 -1.57
CA CYS A 78 1.35 -8.92 -0.64
C CYS A 78 -0.02 -9.57 -0.77
N TRP A 79 -0.71 -9.71 0.35
CA TRP A 79 -2.11 -10.09 0.37
C TRP A 79 -2.92 -8.94 0.93
N VAL A 80 -3.83 -8.40 0.10
CA VAL A 80 -4.71 -7.31 0.48
C VAL A 80 -6.15 -7.75 0.28
N ASN A 81 -6.93 -7.74 1.36
CA ASN A 81 -8.34 -8.11 1.30
C ASN A 81 -9.19 -6.94 1.79
N GLY A 82 -10.29 -6.66 1.07
CA GLY A 82 -11.17 -5.50 1.23
C GLY A 82 -11.87 -5.34 2.60
N SER A 83 -11.45 -6.12 3.61
CA SER A 83 -11.95 -6.12 4.97
C SER A 83 -10.90 -5.77 6.04
N LEU A 84 -9.94 -4.89 5.74
CA LEU A 84 -8.93 -4.34 6.68
C LEU A 84 -7.68 -5.20 6.92
N ASP A 85 -7.54 -6.32 6.24
CA ASP A 85 -6.42 -7.24 6.44
C ASP A 85 -5.43 -7.10 5.29
N THR A 86 -4.18 -6.80 5.63
CA THR A 86 -3.13 -6.47 4.68
C THR A 86 -1.82 -7.02 5.23
N HIS A 87 -1.19 -7.88 4.45
CA HIS A 87 0.04 -8.58 4.81
C HIS A 87 1.07 -8.39 3.72
N PHE A 88 2.30 -8.08 4.11
CA PHE A 88 3.42 -7.87 3.20
C PHE A 88 4.45 -8.97 3.43
N TYR A 89 5.06 -9.45 2.36
CA TYR A 89 5.98 -10.57 2.41
C TYR A 89 7.27 -10.25 1.69
N PHE A 90 8.38 -10.70 2.28
CA PHE A 90 9.69 -10.73 1.64
C PHE A 90 10.36 -12.08 1.89
N LYS A 91 10.83 -12.75 0.82
CA LYS A 91 11.38 -14.11 0.86
C LYS A 91 10.42 -15.09 1.59
N GLN A 92 9.13 -15.01 1.28
CA GLN A 92 8.05 -15.81 1.91
C GLN A 92 7.87 -15.59 3.42
N THR A 93 8.53 -14.58 4.00
CA THR A 93 8.38 -14.21 5.41
C THR A 93 7.52 -12.95 5.49
N GLU A 94 6.51 -12.97 6.35
CA GLU A 94 5.69 -11.79 6.60
C GLU A 94 6.53 -10.71 7.29
N VAL A 95 6.49 -9.49 6.75
CA VAL A 95 7.23 -8.34 7.24
C VAL A 95 6.28 -7.22 7.63
N ASN A 96 6.57 -6.58 8.76
CA ASN A 96 5.75 -5.53 9.34
C ASN A 96 6.42 -4.15 9.26
N CYS A 97 7.71 -4.08 8.95
CA CYS A 97 8.46 -2.84 8.78
C CYS A 97 9.71 -3.01 7.91
N ILE A 98 10.31 -1.88 7.50
CA ILE A 98 11.49 -1.86 6.62
C ILE A 98 12.71 -2.56 7.25
N ASP A 99 12.92 -2.39 8.56
CA ASP A 99 14.03 -3.02 9.30
C ASP A 99 14.00 -4.55 9.22
N GLU A 100 12.81 -5.16 9.09
CA GLU A 100 12.68 -6.62 8.95
C GLU A 100 13.16 -7.08 7.57
N ILE A 101 12.84 -6.33 6.52
CA ILE A 101 13.35 -6.57 5.16
C ILE A 101 14.87 -6.41 5.16
N GLU A 102 15.40 -5.32 5.72
CA GLU A 102 16.84 -5.04 5.76
C GLU A 102 17.66 -6.12 6.49
N LYS A 103 17.09 -6.77 7.51
CA LYS A 103 17.77 -7.86 8.24
C LYS A 103 17.92 -9.14 7.43
N ILE A 104 17.04 -9.37 6.45
CA ILE A 104 16.96 -10.64 5.71
C ILE A 104 17.20 -10.47 4.21
N ALA A 105 17.42 -9.24 3.72
CA ALA A 105 17.78 -8.92 2.34
C ALA A 105 19.17 -9.45 1.99
#